data_AF-A0A970T7L6-F1
#
_entry.id   AF-A0A970T7L6-F1
#
_cell.length_a   1.000
_cell.length_b   1.000
_cell.length_c   1.000
_cell.angle_alpha   90.00
_cell.angle_beta   90.00
_cell.angle_gamma   90.00
#
_symmetry.space_group_name_H-M   'P 1'
#
loop_
_entity.id
_entity.type
_entity.pdbx_description
1 polymer ?
#
loop_
_entity_poly.entity_id
_entity_poly.type
_entity_poly.pdbx_seq_one_letter_code
_entity_poly.pdbx_strand_id
1 'polypeptide(L)'
;THKGRVIFDATACPQDIAYPTDLDLLSTAREKSEQLIDKLYHPALHGKKPRSYRLIARKRYLKTAQKRNKSRIEARKAVGSQLRFLGRNLNSVNRLLDSYSAIPLKPKDYKYLLVIQTVYQQQKKMYDSQVHTVEDRIVSIHQPHVRPIVRGKAQAKVEFGSKIHVSVIDGISFLDELSWDAFHEGNHMMEYVEKYKQRFGFYPRELLADKIYCTRENRAKLKGLGIRLIAKPLGRPSALQIHVRPGERNPIEGKFGQAKTGYGLNRIKARLKGTSESWIASIFLVLNLVKLAGAALPCLLIRMAESFSASIWKIFLTGFAINEKIYCTYEVKAGESKRVKYKIVA
;
A
#
# COMPACT_ATOMS: atom_id res chain seq x y z
N THR A 1 -6.97 -13.76 -27.37
CA THR A 1 -8.09 -12.78 -27.42
C THR A 1 -8.11 -11.97 -26.14
N HIS A 2 -8.14 -10.63 -26.23
CA HIS A 2 -8.19 -9.77 -25.05
C HIS A 2 -9.60 -9.71 -24.45
N LYS A 3 -9.70 -9.75 -23.12
CA LYS A 3 -10.98 -9.75 -22.40
C LYS A 3 -10.88 -8.88 -21.16
N GLY A 4 -12.02 -8.40 -20.68
CA GLY A 4 -12.13 -7.64 -19.43
C GLY A 4 -11.66 -6.19 -19.53
N ARG A 5 -12.05 -5.43 -18.49
CA ARG A 5 -11.65 -4.04 -18.25
C ARG A 5 -10.91 -4.00 -16.92
N VAL A 6 -9.81 -3.25 -16.86
CA VAL A 6 -9.07 -3.02 -15.62
C VAL A 6 -8.91 -1.53 -15.33
N ILE A 7 -9.04 -1.15 -14.06
CA ILE A 7 -8.82 0.22 -13.58
C ILE A 7 -7.60 0.22 -12.68
N PHE A 8 -6.60 1.03 -13.01
CA PHE A 8 -5.36 1.20 -12.24
C PHE A 8 -5.39 2.51 -11.47
N ASP A 9 -5.03 2.45 -10.19
CA ASP A 9 -4.79 3.64 -9.38
C ASP A 9 -3.83 3.34 -8.22
N ALA A 10 -3.14 4.39 -7.76
CA ALA A 10 -2.20 4.31 -6.66
C ALA A 10 -2.57 5.27 -5.53
N THR A 11 -2.44 4.77 -4.30
CA THR A 11 -2.76 5.55 -3.11
C THR A 11 -1.72 5.35 -2.03
N ALA A 12 -1.56 6.36 -1.18
CA ALA A 12 -0.77 6.23 0.03
C ALA A 12 -1.64 5.65 1.15
N CYS A 13 -0.99 4.88 2.01
CA CYS A 13 -1.55 4.24 3.20
C CYS A 13 -0.83 4.82 4.43
N PRO A 14 -1.34 5.90 5.02
CA PRO A 14 -0.71 6.54 6.15
C PRO A 14 -0.60 5.61 7.37
N GLN A 15 0.57 5.63 8.00
CA GLN A 15 0.85 4.96 9.24
C GLN A 15 0.38 5.81 10.43
N ASP A 16 -0.06 5.18 11.52
CA ASP A 16 -0.41 5.83 12.78
C ASP A 16 0.85 6.33 13.50
N ILE A 17 1.38 7.45 13.01
CA ILE A 17 2.46 8.21 13.60
C ILE A 17 2.04 9.67 13.78
N ALA A 18 2.60 10.32 14.81
CA ALA A 18 2.51 11.77 14.92
C ALA A 18 3.15 12.42 13.69
N TYR A 19 2.60 13.57 13.26
CA TYR A 19 3.16 14.30 12.13
C TYR A 19 4.64 14.61 12.38
N PRO A 20 5.56 14.09 11.55
CA PRO A 20 6.97 14.15 11.86
C PRO A 20 7.54 15.54 11.58
N THR A 21 8.15 16.15 12.59
CA THR A 21 8.95 17.36 12.45
C THR A 21 10.41 17.05 12.76
N ASP A 22 11.35 17.76 12.13
CA ASP A 22 12.78 17.58 12.39
C ASP A 22 13.13 17.82 13.87
N LEU A 23 12.44 18.76 14.52
CA LEU A 23 12.62 19.05 15.93
C LEU A 23 12.15 17.90 16.82
N ASP A 24 10.97 17.35 16.55
CA ASP A 24 10.42 16.24 17.34
C ASP A 24 11.25 14.98 17.14
N LEU A 25 11.62 14.67 15.89
CA LEU A 25 12.46 13.52 15.55
C LEU A 25 13.80 13.58 16.29
N LEU A 26 14.48 14.73 16.26
CA LEU A 26 15.74 14.92 16.99
C LEU A 26 15.56 14.84 18.50
N SER A 27 14.45 15.34 19.05
CA SER A 27 14.16 15.26 20.48
C SER A 27 13.95 13.80 20.92
N THR A 28 13.18 13.01 20.16
CA THR A 28 12.98 11.58 20.43
C THR A 28 14.28 10.81 20.30
N ALA A 29 15.09 11.08 19.26
CA ALA A 29 16.40 10.46 19.08
C ALA A 29 17.35 10.80 20.24
N ARG A 30 17.35 12.06 20.70
CA ARG A 30 18.13 12.54 21.84
C ARG A 30 17.73 11.83 23.13
N GLU A 31 16.44 11.76 23.44
CA GLU A 31 15.95 11.02 24.62
C GLU A 31 16.30 9.54 24.56
N LYS A 32 16.22 8.92 23.38
CA LYS A 32 16.61 7.53 23.21
C LYS A 32 18.11 7.31 23.39
N SER A 33 18.95 8.24 22.92
CA SER A 33 20.40 8.21 23.15
C SER A 33 20.77 8.36 24.63
N GLU A 34 20.02 9.14 25.41
CA GLU A 34 20.21 9.25 26.86
C GLU A 34 19.92 7.91 27.56
N GLN A 35 18.88 7.19 27.13
CA GLN A 35 18.61 5.83 27.63
C GLN A 35 19.72 4.84 27.27
N LEU A 36 20.32 4.96 26.07
CA LEU A 36 21.45 4.11 25.67
C LEU A 36 22.68 4.38 26.56
N ILE A 37 22.98 5.65 26.85
CA ILE A 37 24.04 6.01 27.82
C ILE A 37 23.74 5.40 29.19
N ASP A 38 22.49 5.48 29.65
CA ASP A 38 22.10 4.91 30.94
C ASP A 38 22.28 3.39 31.01
N LYS A 39 22.07 2.67 29.88
CA LYS A 39 22.25 1.22 29.77
C LYS A 39 23.72 0.79 29.60
N LEU A 40 24.51 1.58 28.91
CA LEU A 40 25.92 1.29 28.62
C LEU A 40 26.85 1.69 29.76
N TYR A 41 26.43 2.61 30.63
CA TYR A 41 27.29 3.06 31.71
C TYR A 41 27.37 2.00 32.82
N HIS A 42 28.61 1.64 33.15
CA HIS A 42 28.96 0.76 34.27
C HIS A 42 30.08 1.40 35.11
N PRO A 43 29.88 1.67 36.41
CA PRO A 43 30.87 2.38 37.24
C PRO A 43 32.27 1.78 37.21
N ALA A 44 32.39 0.45 37.28
CA ALA A 44 33.68 -0.23 37.30
C ALA A 44 34.47 -0.13 35.98
N LEU A 45 33.78 0.06 34.84
CA LEU A 45 34.41 0.13 33.51
C LEU A 45 34.69 1.57 33.07
N HIS A 46 33.88 2.53 33.55
CA HIS A 46 33.84 3.88 33.00
C HIS A 46 34.23 4.97 34.01
N GLY A 47 34.28 4.64 35.31
CA GLY A 47 34.54 5.57 36.40
C GLY A 47 33.42 6.60 36.58
N LYS A 48 33.34 7.59 35.68
CA LYS A 48 32.38 8.70 35.74
C LYS A 48 31.40 8.69 34.58
N LYS A 49 30.11 8.80 34.90
CA LYS A 49 29.04 8.84 33.89
C LYS A 49 29.13 10.09 33.00
N PRO A 50 29.03 9.95 31.66
CA PRO A 50 28.98 11.09 30.75
C PRO A 50 27.78 12.01 31.03
N ARG A 51 28.01 13.32 30.94
CA ARG A 51 26.97 14.34 31.16
C ARG A 51 26.07 14.47 29.93
N SER A 52 24.77 14.18 30.08
CA SER A 52 23.81 14.19 28.96
C SER A 52 23.00 15.49 28.79
N TYR A 53 23.06 16.43 29.76
CA TYR A 53 22.29 17.68 29.75
C TYR A 53 20.76 17.50 29.56
N ARG A 54 20.21 16.32 29.89
CA ARG A 54 18.83 15.90 29.57
C ARG A 54 17.74 16.92 29.95
N LEU A 55 17.83 17.51 31.14
CA LEU A 55 16.89 18.51 31.63
C LEU A 55 16.93 19.80 30.80
N ILE A 56 18.14 20.28 30.50
CA ILE A 56 18.37 21.50 29.72
C ILE A 56 17.91 21.28 28.26
N ALA A 57 18.24 20.12 27.68
CA ALA A 57 17.83 19.76 26.33
C ALA A 57 16.30 19.68 26.21
N ARG A 58 15.63 19.05 27.19
CA ARG A 58 14.16 18.98 27.25
C ARG A 58 13.51 20.35 27.39
N LYS A 59 14.01 21.21 28.29
CA LYS A 59 13.49 22.57 28.48
C LYS A 59 13.60 23.40 27.19
N ARG A 60 14.74 23.31 26.49
CA ARG A 60 14.95 24.00 25.19
C ARG A 60 14.03 23.47 24.10
N TYR A 61 13.81 22.16 24.05
CA TYR A 61 12.83 21.56 23.14
C TYR A 61 11.42 22.10 23.42
N LEU A 62 10.94 22.01 24.67
CA LEU A 62 9.58 22.41 25.05
C LEU A 62 9.28 23.88 24.73
N LYS A 63 10.25 24.78 24.96
CA LYS A 63 10.12 26.21 24.66
C LYS A 63 9.73 26.49 23.21
N THR A 64 10.23 25.68 22.27
CA THR A 64 9.90 25.82 20.85
C THR A 64 8.76 24.87 20.46
N ALA A 65 8.65 23.68 21.03
CA ALA A 65 7.63 22.69 20.70
C ALA A 65 6.20 23.19 21.01
N GLN A 66 6.01 23.81 22.17
CA GLN A 66 4.72 24.28 22.68
C GLN A 66 4.15 25.51 21.95
N LYS A 67 4.96 26.20 21.15
CA LYS A 67 4.50 27.37 20.39
C LYS A 67 3.62 26.95 19.22
N ARG A 68 2.47 27.62 19.06
CA ARG A 68 1.55 27.42 17.93
C ARG A 68 2.22 27.76 16.59
N ASN A 69 2.86 28.94 16.51
CA ASN A 69 3.55 29.43 15.32
C ASN A 69 5.04 29.63 15.62
N LYS A 70 5.91 29.20 14.70
CA LYS A 70 7.37 29.22 14.88
C LYS A 70 7.99 29.86 13.65
N SER A 71 8.85 30.86 13.84
CA SER A 71 9.59 31.45 12.71
C SER A 71 10.63 30.44 12.18
N ARG A 72 10.99 30.56 10.89
CA ARG A 72 12.04 29.72 10.28
C ARG A 72 13.35 29.77 11.05
N ILE A 73 13.71 30.95 11.55
CA ILE A 73 14.93 31.18 12.35
C ILE A 73 14.82 30.46 13.69
N GLU A 74 13.68 30.56 14.38
CA GLU A 74 13.47 29.88 15.65
C GLU A 74 13.51 28.36 15.49
N ALA A 75 12.81 27.82 14.49
CA ALA A 75 12.82 26.39 14.18
C ALA A 75 14.25 25.89 13.90
N ARG A 76 15.02 26.62 13.07
CA ARG A 76 16.42 26.30 12.79
C ARG A 76 17.30 26.35 14.04
N LYS A 77 17.13 27.34 14.92
CA LYS A 77 17.88 27.42 16.19
C LYS A 77 17.56 26.22 17.10
N ALA A 78 16.29 25.82 17.19
CA ALA A 78 15.86 24.69 18.01
C ALA A 78 16.40 23.35 17.48
N VAL A 79 16.28 23.11 16.16
CA VAL A 79 16.85 21.94 15.47
C VAL A 79 18.35 21.86 15.71
N GLY A 80 19.09 22.95 15.47
CA GLY A 80 20.53 22.99 15.71
C GLY A 80 20.90 22.74 17.17
N SER A 81 20.09 23.19 18.13
CA SER A 81 20.31 22.89 19.55
C SER A 81 20.13 21.41 19.86
N GLN A 82 19.06 20.77 19.37
CA GLN A 82 18.84 19.33 19.60
C GLN A 82 19.90 18.48 18.89
N LEU A 83 20.29 18.85 17.67
CA LEU A 83 21.34 18.17 16.92
C LEU A 83 22.69 18.16 17.67
N ARG A 84 23.06 19.29 18.29
CA ARG A 84 24.27 19.37 19.13
C ARG A 84 24.19 18.54 20.41
N PHE A 85 23.02 18.39 21.02
CA PHE A 85 22.86 17.49 22.17
C PHE A 85 22.97 16.03 21.74
N LEU A 86 22.30 15.66 20.65
CA LEU A 86 22.34 14.31 20.11
C LEU A 86 23.77 13.92 19.70
N GLY A 87 24.51 14.81 19.01
CA GLY A 87 25.90 14.55 18.64
C GLY A 87 26.81 14.30 19.84
N ARG A 88 26.64 15.05 20.94
CA ARG A 88 27.38 14.79 22.19
C ARG A 88 27.02 13.44 22.81
N ASN A 89 25.74 13.09 22.80
CA ASN A 89 25.28 11.81 23.33
C ASN A 89 25.84 10.65 22.51
N LEU A 90 25.85 10.75 21.18
CA LEU A 90 26.46 9.74 20.29
C LEU A 90 27.95 9.58 20.55
N ASN A 91 28.70 10.68 20.71
CA ASN A 91 30.11 10.60 21.09
C ASN A 91 30.32 9.93 22.45
N SER A 92 29.41 10.18 23.41
CA SER A 92 29.45 9.53 24.72
C SER A 92 29.14 8.05 24.61
N VAL A 93 28.15 7.67 23.79
CA VAL A 93 27.82 6.26 23.52
C VAL A 93 29.02 5.53 22.90
N ASN A 94 29.68 6.12 21.90
CA ASN A 94 30.86 5.51 21.28
C ASN A 94 31.98 5.30 22.31
N ARG A 95 32.32 6.31 23.11
CA ARG A 95 33.33 6.18 24.18
C ARG A 95 32.98 5.11 25.21
N LEU A 96 31.70 4.97 25.56
CA LEU A 96 31.26 3.90 26.46
C LEU A 96 31.35 2.53 25.80
N LEU A 97 31.15 2.42 24.48
CA LEU A 97 31.29 1.17 23.76
C LEU A 97 32.75 0.73 23.64
N ASP A 98 33.70 1.68 23.55
CA ASP A 98 35.14 1.39 23.42
C ASP A 98 35.72 0.59 24.59
N SER A 99 35.12 0.65 25.79
CA SER A 99 35.55 -0.12 26.96
C SER A 99 35.04 -1.57 26.98
N TYR A 100 34.20 -1.98 26.02
CA TYR A 100 33.68 -3.34 25.92
C TYR A 100 34.36 -4.10 24.78
N SER A 101 34.71 -5.37 25.01
CA SER A 101 35.26 -6.24 23.98
C SER A 101 34.23 -6.64 22.91
N ALA A 102 32.95 -6.63 23.27
CA ALA A 102 31.82 -6.90 22.38
C ALA A 102 30.65 -5.97 22.72
N ILE A 103 29.78 -5.70 21.74
CA ILE A 103 28.67 -4.74 21.89
C ILE A 103 27.67 -5.27 22.93
N PRO A 104 27.53 -4.62 24.12
CA PRO A 104 26.70 -5.12 25.21
C PRO A 104 25.24 -4.65 25.08
N LEU A 105 24.72 -4.57 23.85
CA LEU A 105 23.37 -4.09 23.56
C LEU A 105 22.49 -5.22 23.05
N LYS A 106 21.25 -5.29 23.54
CA LYS A 106 20.23 -6.16 22.96
C LYS A 106 19.97 -5.75 21.50
N PRO A 107 19.59 -6.68 20.60
CA PRO A 107 19.36 -6.39 19.18
C PRO A 107 18.44 -5.18 18.93
N LYS A 108 17.41 -5.02 19.77
CA LYS A 108 16.49 -3.87 19.73
C LYS A 108 17.19 -2.54 20.00
N ASP A 109 18.02 -2.48 21.04
CA ASP A 109 18.73 -1.25 21.41
C ASP A 109 19.86 -0.93 20.42
N TYR A 110 20.54 -1.97 19.92
CA TYR A 110 21.52 -1.82 18.84
C TYR A 110 20.88 -1.26 17.56
N LYS A 111 19.71 -1.78 17.16
CA LYS A 111 18.93 -1.21 16.05
C LYS A 111 18.59 0.26 16.26
N TYR A 112 18.20 0.66 17.48
CA TYR A 112 17.96 2.07 17.79
C TYR A 112 19.23 2.92 17.64
N LEU A 113 20.38 2.42 18.09
CA LEU A 113 21.66 3.12 17.93
C LEU A 113 21.95 3.39 16.45
N LEU A 114 21.84 2.38 15.59
CA LEU A 114 22.04 2.52 14.15
C LEU A 114 21.07 3.55 13.53
N VAL A 115 19.78 3.43 13.84
CA VAL A 115 18.75 4.38 13.34
C VAL A 115 19.04 5.82 13.81
N ILE A 116 19.44 6.02 15.06
CA ILE A 116 19.76 7.34 15.61
C ILE A 116 21.00 7.94 14.93
N GLN A 117 22.02 7.12 14.65
CA GLN A 117 23.20 7.56 13.91
C GLN A 117 22.82 8.02 12.49
N THR A 118 22.00 7.25 11.77
CA THR A 118 21.49 7.66 10.45
C THR A 118 20.66 8.94 10.52
N VAL A 119 19.76 9.06 11.50
CA VAL A 119 18.98 10.29 11.72
C VAL A 119 19.90 11.48 11.97
N TYR A 120 20.92 11.32 12.82
CA TYR A 120 21.88 12.39 13.08
C TYR A 120 22.61 12.82 11.81
N GLN A 121 23.09 11.88 11.00
CA GLN A 121 23.77 12.15 9.74
C GLN A 121 22.84 12.88 8.74
N GLN A 122 21.63 12.36 8.53
CA GLN A 122 20.63 12.96 7.64
C GLN A 122 20.28 14.40 8.09
N GLN A 123 19.97 14.58 9.37
CA GLN A 123 19.60 15.89 9.93
C GLN A 123 20.77 16.87 9.91
N LYS A 124 22.00 16.41 10.14
CA LYS A 124 23.20 17.24 10.07
C LYS A 124 23.49 17.70 8.64
N LYS A 125 23.41 16.80 7.66
CA LYS A 125 23.52 17.15 6.24
C LYS A 125 22.49 18.20 5.86
N MET A 126 21.22 17.96 6.18
CA MET A 126 20.12 18.91 5.92
C MET A 126 20.32 20.26 6.61
N TYR A 127 20.80 20.26 7.85
CA TYR A 127 21.05 21.47 8.61
C TYR A 127 22.18 22.31 8.00
N ASP A 128 23.32 21.67 7.70
CA ASP A 128 24.53 22.31 7.23
C ASP A 128 24.34 22.85 5.79
N SER A 129 23.76 22.05 4.90
CA SER A 129 23.51 22.47 3.50
C SER A 129 22.21 23.25 3.28
N GLN A 130 21.45 23.51 4.35
CA GLN A 130 20.17 24.25 4.31
C GLN A 130 19.10 23.66 3.37
N VAL A 131 19.09 22.34 3.20
CA VAL A 131 18.10 21.63 2.38
C VAL A 131 17.04 20.93 3.25
N HIS A 132 15.86 20.67 2.67
CA HIS A 132 14.74 20.01 3.36
C HIS A 132 14.47 18.58 2.87
N THR A 133 15.33 18.07 1.99
CA THR A 133 15.18 16.76 1.34
C THR A 133 16.46 15.96 1.53
N VAL A 134 16.29 14.67 1.80
CA VAL A 134 17.36 13.68 1.86
C VAL A 134 16.79 12.35 1.37
N GLU A 135 17.61 11.58 0.68
CA GLU A 135 17.27 10.22 0.27
C GLU A 135 17.07 9.33 1.50
N ASP A 136 16.17 8.36 1.39
CA ASP A 136 15.79 7.43 2.47
C ASP A 136 15.51 8.11 3.81
N ARG A 137 14.86 9.29 3.77
CA ARG A 137 14.60 10.10 4.96
C ARG A 137 13.88 9.31 6.04
N ILE A 138 14.52 9.19 7.19
CA ILE A 138 13.89 8.64 8.39
C ILE A 138 13.01 9.71 9.01
N VAL A 139 11.72 9.42 9.11
CA VAL A 139 10.72 10.32 9.73
C VAL A 139 10.30 9.88 11.13
N SER A 140 10.62 8.65 11.52
CA SER A 140 10.32 8.09 12.84
C SER A 140 11.39 7.09 13.27
N ILE A 141 11.97 7.26 14.45
CA ILE A 141 12.95 6.29 14.99
C ILE A 141 12.31 4.95 15.37
N HIS A 142 11.01 4.96 15.69
CA HIS A 142 10.29 3.75 16.07
C HIS A 142 9.85 2.93 14.86
N GLN A 143 9.60 3.61 13.73
CA GLN A 143 9.16 3.02 12.48
C GLN A 143 10.04 3.56 11.33
N PRO A 144 11.32 3.16 11.26
CA PRO A 144 12.29 3.74 10.32
C PRO A 144 12.05 3.36 8.86
N HIS A 145 11.10 2.48 8.58
CA HIS A 145 10.68 2.08 7.23
C HIS A 145 9.58 2.99 6.68
N VAL A 146 8.91 3.79 7.52
CA VAL A 146 7.90 4.75 7.07
C VAL A 146 8.59 5.83 6.22
N ARG A 147 8.00 6.17 5.08
CA ARG A 147 8.52 7.17 4.16
C ARG A 147 7.54 8.32 3.96
N PRO A 148 8.03 9.53 3.62
CA PRO A 148 7.19 10.60 3.11
C PRO A 148 6.74 10.28 1.68
N ILE A 149 5.42 10.27 1.44
CA ILE A 149 4.80 10.10 0.13
C ILE A 149 4.16 11.43 -0.28
N VAL A 150 4.76 12.12 -1.25
CA VAL A 150 4.24 13.40 -1.75
C VAL A 150 2.94 13.16 -2.52
N ARG A 151 1.87 13.89 -2.14
CA ARG A 151 0.57 13.86 -2.82
C ARG A 151 0.20 15.27 -3.26
N GLY A 152 -0.31 15.42 -4.48
CA GLY A 152 -0.76 16.71 -5.03
C GLY A 152 -2.08 17.24 -4.44
N LYS A 153 -2.48 16.82 -3.23
CA LYS A 153 -3.75 17.19 -2.62
C LYS A 153 -3.65 18.52 -1.89
N ALA A 154 -4.72 19.32 -1.94
CA ALA A 154 -4.77 20.64 -1.32
C ALA A 154 -4.63 20.62 0.22
N GLN A 155 -5.21 19.63 0.89
CA GLN A 155 -5.22 19.54 2.37
C GLN A 155 -3.94 18.95 2.98
N ALA A 156 -3.30 18.00 2.30
CA ALA A 156 -2.07 17.35 2.78
C ALA A 156 -1.12 17.10 1.61
N LYS A 157 -0.01 17.84 1.57
CA LYS A 157 1.02 17.72 0.52
C LYS A 157 1.84 16.44 0.65
N VAL A 158 1.94 15.87 1.84
CA VAL A 158 2.73 14.67 2.13
C VAL A 158 1.97 13.79 3.12
N GLU A 159 1.80 12.53 2.77
CA GLU A 159 1.29 11.46 3.65
C GLU A 159 2.50 10.61 4.10
N PHE A 160 2.45 9.98 5.28
CA PHE A 160 3.59 9.20 5.80
C PHE A 160 3.21 7.75 5.97
N GLY A 161 3.77 6.85 5.16
CA GLY A 161 3.39 5.45 5.17
C GLY A 161 3.94 4.71 3.96
N SER A 162 3.21 3.68 3.53
CA SER A 162 3.48 2.97 2.29
C SER A 162 2.65 3.54 1.13
N LYS A 163 3.09 3.26 -0.08
CA LYS A 163 2.38 3.52 -1.32
C LYS A 163 1.95 2.18 -1.92
N ILE A 164 0.70 2.12 -2.38
CA ILE A 164 0.14 0.91 -2.98
C ILE A 164 -0.37 1.18 -4.38
N HIS A 165 -0.26 0.17 -5.25
CA HIS A 165 -0.96 0.08 -6.52
C HIS A 165 -2.09 -0.94 -6.41
N VAL A 166 -3.28 -0.55 -6.89
CA VAL A 166 -4.46 -1.42 -6.90
C VAL A 166 -5.06 -1.49 -8.30
N SER A 167 -5.31 -2.71 -8.76
CA SER A 167 -6.13 -2.97 -9.94
C SER A 167 -7.55 -3.34 -9.55
N VAL A 168 -8.55 -2.69 -10.13
CA VAL A 168 -9.96 -3.06 -9.96
C VAL A 168 -10.47 -3.71 -11.23
N ILE A 169 -11.01 -4.93 -11.09
CA ILE A 169 -11.52 -5.77 -12.18
C ILE A 169 -12.87 -6.32 -11.71
N ASP A 170 -13.95 -5.98 -12.43
CA ASP A 170 -15.33 -6.38 -12.09
C ASP A 170 -15.73 -6.12 -10.63
N GLY A 171 -15.16 -5.06 -10.03
CA GLY A 171 -15.41 -4.65 -8.65
C GLY A 171 -14.60 -5.41 -7.59
N ILE A 172 -13.72 -6.33 -7.98
CA ILE A 172 -12.70 -6.96 -7.14
C ILE A 172 -11.42 -6.13 -7.20
N SER A 173 -10.84 -5.84 -6.03
CA SER A 173 -9.63 -5.04 -5.87
C SER A 173 -8.43 -5.93 -5.63
N PHE A 174 -7.40 -5.82 -6.47
CA PHE A 174 -6.16 -6.57 -6.33
C PHE A 174 -5.03 -5.63 -5.92
N LEU A 175 -4.37 -5.94 -4.81
CA LEU A 175 -3.17 -5.24 -4.37
C LEU A 175 -1.97 -5.78 -5.16
N ASP A 176 -1.58 -5.08 -6.22
CA ASP A 176 -0.52 -5.56 -7.12
C ASP A 176 0.88 -5.12 -6.68
N GLU A 177 0.98 -3.99 -5.99
CA GLU A 177 2.25 -3.51 -5.42
C GLU A 177 1.99 -2.82 -4.09
N LEU A 178 2.84 -3.12 -3.11
CA LEU A 178 2.96 -2.39 -1.87
C LEU A 178 4.43 -2.10 -1.66
N SER A 179 4.79 -0.82 -1.68
CA SER A 179 6.14 -0.37 -1.43
C SER A 179 6.14 0.69 -0.33
N TRP A 180 7.21 0.72 0.46
CA TRP A 180 7.44 1.82 1.39
C TRP A 180 8.05 3.01 0.70
N ASP A 181 8.81 2.77 -0.36
CA ASP A 181 9.44 3.82 -1.14
C ASP A 181 8.46 4.38 -2.18
N ALA A 182 8.62 5.65 -2.50
CA ALA A 182 7.79 6.28 -3.51
C ALA A 182 8.21 5.78 -4.90
N PHE A 183 7.31 5.10 -5.60
CA PHE A 183 7.50 4.71 -7.00
C PHE A 183 6.71 5.61 -7.95
N HIS A 184 7.18 5.75 -9.19
CA HIS A 184 6.48 6.49 -10.22
C HIS A 184 5.51 5.57 -10.97
N GLU A 185 4.21 5.80 -10.81
CA GLU A 185 3.13 4.95 -11.31
C GLU A 185 3.24 4.63 -12.80
N GLY A 186 3.67 5.61 -13.61
CA GLY A 186 3.84 5.44 -15.05
C GLY A 186 4.89 4.41 -15.42
N ASN A 187 5.94 4.21 -14.62
CA ASN A 187 7.03 3.32 -15.02
C ASN A 187 6.66 1.84 -14.86
N HIS A 188 5.77 1.54 -13.92
CA HIS A 188 5.35 0.17 -13.58
C HIS A 188 4.09 -0.29 -14.31
N MET A 189 3.47 0.57 -15.14
CA MET A 189 2.19 0.29 -15.79
C MET A 189 2.19 -1.04 -16.55
N MET A 190 3.26 -1.33 -17.29
CA MET A 190 3.35 -2.57 -18.07
C MET A 190 3.53 -3.81 -17.19
N GLU A 191 4.22 -3.68 -16.05
CA GLU A 191 4.34 -4.77 -15.07
C GLU A 191 2.96 -5.17 -14.53
N TYR A 192 2.09 -4.20 -14.27
CA TYR A 192 0.72 -4.47 -13.82
C TYR A 192 -0.14 -5.11 -14.91
N VAL A 193 0.08 -4.73 -16.18
CA VAL A 193 -0.58 -5.39 -17.33
C VAL A 193 -0.12 -6.85 -17.47
N GLU A 194 1.16 -7.14 -17.26
CA GLU A 194 1.65 -8.52 -17.26
C GLU A 194 1.11 -9.30 -16.06
N LYS A 195 1.00 -8.70 -14.87
CA LYS A 195 0.32 -9.33 -13.71
C LYS A 195 -1.13 -9.67 -14.03
N TYR A 196 -1.85 -8.82 -14.75
CA TYR A 196 -3.20 -9.12 -15.24
C TYR A 196 -3.18 -10.37 -16.13
N LYS A 197 -2.28 -10.43 -17.12
CA LYS A 197 -2.16 -11.58 -18.01
C LYS A 197 -1.77 -12.86 -17.28
N GLN A 198 -0.87 -12.79 -16.31
CA GLN A 198 -0.51 -13.94 -15.46
C GLN A 198 -1.72 -14.45 -14.67
N ARG A 199 -2.57 -13.54 -14.17
CA ARG A 199 -3.74 -13.88 -13.35
C ARG A 199 -4.89 -14.50 -14.16
N PHE A 200 -5.12 -14.03 -15.39
CA PHE A 200 -6.30 -14.42 -16.20
C PHE A 200 -5.96 -15.21 -17.47
N GLY A 201 -4.69 -15.32 -17.84
CA GLY A 201 -4.23 -15.99 -19.07
C GLY A 201 -4.36 -15.16 -20.35
N PHE A 202 -4.82 -13.90 -20.27
CA PHE A 202 -5.01 -13.01 -21.41
C PHE A 202 -4.79 -11.54 -21.03
N TYR A 203 -4.50 -10.68 -22.02
CA TYR A 203 -4.42 -9.24 -21.82
C TYR A 203 -5.80 -8.57 -21.65
N PRO A 204 -5.88 -7.45 -20.92
CA PRO A 204 -7.13 -6.71 -20.77
C PRO A 204 -7.55 -6.13 -22.12
N ARG A 205 -8.85 -6.10 -22.41
CA ARG A 205 -9.37 -5.39 -23.59
C ARG A 205 -9.26 -3.89 -23.40
N GLU A 206 -9.57 -3.42 -22.20
CA GLU A 206 -9.62 -2.01 -21.83
C GLU A 206 -8.86 -1.73 -20.55
N LEU A 207 -8.14 -0.61 -20.53
CA LEU A 207 -7.38 -0.15 -19.37
C LEU A 207 -7.75 1.30 -19.08
N LEU A 208 -8.23 1.58 -17.87
CA LEU A 208 -8.47 2.92 -17.34
C LEU A 208 -7.38 3.24 -16.32
N ALA A 209 -6.73 4.38 -16.45
CA ALA A 209 -5.71 4.81 -15.50
C ALA A 209 -5.64 6.33 -15.37
N ASP A 210 -4.98 6.78 -14.31
CA ASP A 210 -4.75 8.19 -14.07
C ASP A 210 -3.80 8.83 -15.10
N LYS A 211 -3.81 10.17 -15.21
CA LYS A 211 -2.96 10.87 -16.20
C LYS A 211 -1.47 10.52 -16.06
N ILE A 212 -1.00 10.31 -14.83
CA ILE A 212 0.40 9.97 -14.51
C ILE A 212 0.83 8.65 -15.16
N TYR A 213 -0.08 7.70 -15.35
CA TYR A 213 0.20 6.44 -16.03
C TYR A 213 0.34 6.60 -17.55
N CYS A 214 -0.24 7.65 -18.13
CA CYS A 214 -0.47 7.75 -19.57
C CYS A 214 0.69 8.39 -20.35
N THR A 215 1.92 7.90 -20.11
CA THR A 215 3.14 8.35 -20.82
C THR A 215 3.10 7.96 -22.31
N ARG A 216 3.92 8.62 -23.15
CA ARG A 216 4.03 8.29 -24.58
C ARG A 216 4.47 6.85 -24.80
N GLU A 217 5.44 6.40 -24.01
CA GLU A 217 5.97 5.04 -24.05
C GLU A 217 4.89 4.01 -23.72
N ASN A 218 4.12 4.21 -22.62
CA ASN A 218 3.05 3.30 -22.25
C ASN A 218 1.95 3.24 -23.30
N ARG A 219 1.59 4.38 -23.91
CA ARG A 219 0.63 4.40 -25.02
C ARG A 219 1.10 3.57 -26.21
N ALA A 220 2.38 3.70 -26.58
CA ALA A 220 2.95 2.93 -27.68
C ALA A 220 2.95 1.42 -27.36
N LYS A 221 3.39 1.04 -26.16
CA LYS A 221 3.40 -0.37 -25.71
C LYS A 221 1.98 -0.97 -25.66
N LEU A 222 1.01 -0.27 -25.07
CA LEU A 222 -0.38 -0.74 -25.01
C LEU A 222 -1.00 -0.86 -26.41
N LYS A 223 -0.72 0.09 -27.31
CA LYS A 223 -1.17 0.02 -28.70
C LYS A 223 -0.55 -1.17 -29.43
N GLY A 224 0.74 -1.44 -29.23
CA GLY A 224 1.43 -2.61 -29.78
C GLY A 224 0.84 -3.93 -29.28
N LEU A 225 0.39 -3.95 -28.02
CA LEU A 225 -0.34 -5.09 -27.44
C LEU A 225 -1.84 -5.11 -27.78
N GLY A 226 -2.36 -4.19 -28.59
CA GLY A 226 -3.80 -4.15 -28.91
C GLY A 226 -4.73 -3.92 -27.71
N ILE A 227 -4.25 -3.24 -26.66
CA ILE A 227 -5.02 -2.90 -25.46
C ILE A 227 -5.58 -1.48 -25.61
N ARG A 228 -6.89 -1.32 -25.40
CA ARG A 228 -7.55 -0.01 -25.50
C ARG A 228 -7.37 0.80 -24.23
N LEU A 229 -6.49 1.80 -24.27
CA LEU A 229 -6.32 2.76 -23.17
C LEU A 229 -7.45 3.80 -23.18
N ILE A 230 -8.23 3.84 -22.10
CA ILE A 230 -9.27 4.84 -21.85
C ILE A 230 -8.68 5.92 -20.95
N ALA A 231 -8.12 6.95 -21.57
CA ALA A 231 -7.51 8.09 -20.88
C ALA A 231 -7.68 9.37 -21.69
N LYS A 232 -7.53 10.54 -21.04
CA LYS A 232 -7.56 11.83 -21.75
C LYS A 232 -6.51 11.84 -22.88
N PRO A 233 -6.82 12.38 -24.07
CA PRO A 233 -5.87 12.46 -25.18
C PRO A 233 -4.65 13.31 -24.80
N LEU A 234 -3.50 13.01 -25.43
CA LEU A 234 -2.29 13.80 -25.26
C LEU A 234 -2.36 15.03 -26.19
N GLY A 235 -2.24 16.24 -25.66
CA GLY A 235 -2.25 17.49 -26.45
C GLY A 235 -3.62 18.20 -26.51
N ARG A 236 -3.78 19.10 -27.49
CA ARG A 236 -5.04 19.84 -27.72
C ARG A 236 -6.10 18.84 -28.21
N PRO A 237 -7.27 18.74 -27.54
CA PRO A 237 -8.27 17.76 -27.92
C PRO A 237 -8.79 18.05 -29.34
N SER A 238 -8.73 17.05 -30.22
CA SER A 238 -9.55 17.05 -31.44
C SER A 238 -11.00 16.79 -31.05
N ALA A 239 -11.95 17.32 -31.82
CA ALA A 239 -13.39 17.32 -31.50
C ALA A 239 -14.07 15.93 -31.43
N LEU A 240 -13.33 14.81 -31.44
CA LEU A 240 -13.88 13.45 -31.53
C LEU A 240 -13.93 12.70 -30.17
N GLN A 241 -15.16 12.70 -29.62
CA GLN A 241 -15.96 11.72 -28.87
C GLN A 241 -15.42 10.62 -27.94
N ILE A 242 -14.12 10.35 -27.76
CA ILE A 242 -13.68 9.41 -26.69
C ILE A 242 -13.43 10.21 -25.41
N HIS A 243 -14.52 10.76 -24.86
CA HIS A 243 -14.50 11.41 -23.56
C HIS A 243 -14.56 10.32 -22.50
N VAL A 244 -13.55 10.26 -21.62
CA VAL A 244 -13.69 9.51 -20.36
C VAL A 244 -14.87 10.14 -19.64
N ARG A 245 -16.00 9.45 -19.56
CA ARG A 245 -17.11 9.94 -18.73
C ARG A 245 -16.57 9.96 -17.30
N PRO A 246 -16.69 11.08 -16.56
CA PRO A 246 -16.16 11.19 -15.20
C PRO A 246 -16.54 10.00 -14.29
N GLY A 247 -17.71 9.40 -14.53
CA GLY A 247 -18.20 8.26 -13.77
C GLY A 247 -17.48 6.92 -13.95
N GLU A 248 -16.66 6.71 -14.99
CA GLU A 248 -16.03 5.39 -15.21
C GLU A 248 -14.88 5.08 -14.23
N ARG A 249 -14.35 6.11 -13.54
CA ARG A 249 -13.38 5.97 -12.45
C ARG A 249 -13.99 5.83 -11.07
N ASN A 250 -15.28 6.13 -10.92
CA ASN A 250 -15.97 6.06 -9.63
C ASN A 250 -15.80 4.71 -8.90
N PRO A 251 -15.71 3.54 -9.57
CA PRO A 251 -15.52 2.28 -8.87
C PRO A 251 -14.25 2.22 -8.01
N ILE A 252 -13.09 2.66 -8.53
CA ILE A 252 -11.82 2.58 -7.78
C ILE A 252 -11.76 3.63 -6.67
N GLU A 253 -12.27 4.84 -6.94
CA GLU A 253 -12.37 5.89 -5.93
C GLU A 253 -13.31 5.48 -4.80
N GLY A 254 -14.45 4.88 -5.14
CA GLY A 254 -15.39 4.31 -4.17
C GLY A 254 -14.76 3.20 -3.33
N LYS A 255 -13.96 2.32 -3.93
CA LYS A 255 -13.22 1.27 -3.20
C LYS A 255 -12.19 1.85 -2.24
N PHE A 256 -11.43 2.88 -2.65
CA PHE A 256 -10.53 3.56 -1.73
C PHE A 256 -11.27 4.32 -0.63
N GLY A 257 -12.42 4.94 -0.94
CA GLY A 257 -13.30 5.55 0.05
C GLY A 257 -13.75 4.54 1.11
N GLN A 258 -14.25 3.38 0.67
CA GLN A 258 -14.63 2.27 1.56
C GLN A 258 -13.43 1.78 2.39
N ALA A 259 -12.28 1.55 1.77
CA ALA A 259 -11.07 1.10 2.45
C ALA A 259 -10.63 2.08 3.54
N LYS A 260 -10.66 3.38 3.25
CA LYS A 260 -10.20 4.43 4.17
C LYS A 260 -11.19 4.65 5.30
N THR A 261 -12.46 4.87 4.99
CA THR A 261 -13.48 5.22 5.98
C THR A 261 -13.99 4.00 6.75
N GLY A 262 -14.25 2.89 6.05
CA GLY A 262 -14.83 1.68 6.66
C GLY A 262 -13.80 0.76 7.31
N TYR A 263 -12.58 0.68 6.77
CA TYR A 263 -11.59 -0.32 7.19
C TYR A 263 -10.26 0.28 7.69
N GLY A 264 -10.14 1.61 7.74
CA GLY A 264 -9.00 2.29 8.36
C GLY A 264 -7.73 2.32 7.51
N LEU A 265 -7.82 2.24 6.17
CA LEU A 265 -6.66 2.35 5.28
C LEU A 265 -5.93 3.71 5.41
N ASN A 266 -6.60 4.73 5.94
CA ASN A 266 -6.02 6.05 6.22
C ASN A 266 -5.23 6.12 7.54
N ARG A 267 -5.23 5.06 8.36
CA ARG A 267 -4.57 5.03 9.66
C ARG A 267 -4.18 3.60 10.06
N ILE A 268 -3.09 3.10 9.49
CA ILE A 268 -2.56 1.77 9.81
C ILE A 268 -1.97 1.78 11.23
N LYS A 269 -2.45 0.90 12.11
CA LYS A 269 -2.04 0.87 13.54
C LYS A 269 -0.86 -0.06 13.81
N ALA A 270 -0.63 -1.04 12.95
CA ALA A 270 0.50 -1.96 13.04
C ALA A 270 1.83 -1.20 13.00
N ARG A 271 2.85 -1.62 13.75
CA ARG A 271 4.13 -0.87 13.86
C ARG A 271 5.33 -1.51 13.15
N LEU A 272 5.24 -2.80 12.83
CA LEU A 272 6.31 -3.51 12.13
C LEU A 272 5.99 -3.50 10.64
N LYS A 273 7.04 -3.46 9.82
CA LYS A 273 6.93 -3.44 8.36
C LYS A 273 5.99 -4.54 7.85
N GLY A 274 6.29 -5.80 8.17
CA GLY A 274 5.51 -6.95 7.73
C GLY A 274 4.09 -6.98 8.28
N THR A 275 3.86 -6.57 9.54
CA THR A 275 2.50 -6.56 10.10
C THR A 275 1.64 -5.44 9.52
N SER A 276 2.24 -4.29 9.16
CA SER A 276 1.56 -3.22 8.41
C SER A 276 1.19 -3.69 7.00
N GLU A 277 2.09 -4.43 6.32
CA GLU A 277 1.82 -5.01 5.00
C GLU A 277 0.66 -6.01 5.05
N SER A 278 0.69 -6.95 6.01
CA SER A 278 -0.41 -7.89 6.23
C SER A 278 -1.73 -7.17 6.58
N TRP A 279 -1.67 -6.10 7.39
CA TRP A 279 -2.85 -5.32 7.72
C TRP A 279 -3.49 -4.69 6.47
N ILE A 280 -2.67 -4.07 5.61
CA ILE A 280 -3.14 -3.49 4.35
C ILE A 280 -3.73 -4.57 3.45
N ALA A 281 -3.04 -5.70 3.28
CA ALA A 281 -3.54 -6.82 2.48
C ALA A 281 -4.88 -7.36 3.00
N SER A 282 -5.03 -7.50 4.31
CA SER A 282 -6.27 -7.94 4.96
C SER A 282 -7.44 -7.00 4.70
N ILE A 283 -7.21 -5.67 4.63
CA ILE A 283 -8.26 -4.72 4.25
C ILE A 283 -8.80 -5.03 2.85
N PHE A 284 -7.91 -5.26 1.87
CA PHE A 284 -8.33 -5.61 0.51
C PHE A 284 -9.00 -6.99 0.42
N LEU A 285 -8.51 -7.96 1.21
CA LEU A 285 -9.16 -9.26 1.33
C LEU A 285 -10.62 -9.11 1.80
N VAL A 286 -10.86 -8.36 2.88
CA VAL A 286 -12.20 -8.11 3.42
C VAL A 286 -13.08 -7.38 2.40
N LEU A 287 -12.56 -6.36 1.71
CA LEU A 287 -13.30 -5.65 0.65
C LEU A 287 -13.76 -6.58 -0.48
N ASN A 288 -12.94 -7.55 -0.84
CA ASN A 288 -13.27 -8.54 -1.85
C ASN A 288 -14.30 -9.54 -1.33
N LEU A 289 -14.14 -10.04 -0.10
CA LEU A 289 -15.10 -10.94 0.53
C LEU A 289 -16.50 -10.31 0.63
N VAL A 290 -16.59 -9.04 1.02
CA VAL A 290 -17.88 -8.31 1.07
C VAL A 290 -18.50 -8.18 -0.33
N LYS A 291 -17.68 -7.91 -1.36
CA LYS A 291 -18.18 -7.87 -2.75
C LYS A 291 -18.69 -9.23 -3.22
N LEU A 292 -17.98 -10.30 -2.91
CA LEU A 292 -18.36 -11.67 -3.26
C LEU A 292 -19.63 -12.09 -2.50
N ALA A 293 -19.73 -11.80 -1.21
CA ALA A 293 -20.93 -12.07 -0.40
C ALA A 293 -22.17 -11.35 -0.96
N GLY A 294 -22.02 -10.09 -1.38
CA GLY A 294 -23.09 -9.33 -2.04
C GLY A 294 -23.52 -9.91 -3.39
N ALA A 295 -22.66 -10.67 -4.08
CA ALA A 295 -23.02 -11.39 -5.30
C ALA A 295 -23.60 -12.79 -5.02
N ALA A 296 -23.21 -13.42 -3.92
CA ALA A 296 -23.69 -14.75 -3.54
C ALA A 296 -25.20 -14.78 -3.23
N LEU A 297 -25.73 -13.71 -2.61
CA LEU A 297 -27.14 -13.61 -2.24
C LEU A 297 -28.07 -13.60 -3.47
N PRO A 298 -27.83 -12.76 -4.50
CA PRO A 298 -28.53 -12.87 -5.78
C PRO A 298 -28.34 -14.22 -6.47
N CYS A 299 -27.12 -14.79 -6.45
CA CYS A 299 -26.88 -16.10 -7.07
C CYS A 299 -27.65 -17.23 -6.40
N LEU A 300 -27.80 -17.22 -5.07
CA LEU A 300 -28.63 -18.17 -4.33
C LEU A 300 -30.11 -18.02 -4.69
N LEU A 301 -30.60 -16.79 -4.80
CA LEU A 301 -31.98 -16.52 -5.23
C LEU A 301 -32.24 -16.97 -6.66
N ILE A 302 -31.32 -16.71 -7.60
CA ILE A 302 -31.41 -17.19 -8.98
C ILE A 302 -31.39 -18.71 -9.02
N ARG A 303 -30.47 -19.37 -8.32
CA ARG A 303 -30.42 -20.84 -8.25
C ARG A 303 -31.67 -21.44 -7.63
N MET A 304 -32.25 -20.80 -6.60
CA MET A 304 -33.54 -21.21 -6.05
C MET A 304 -34.64 -21.04 -7.11
N ALA A 305 -34.71 -19.89 -7.79
CA ALA A 305 -35.70 -19.65 -8.84
C ALA A 305 -35.58 -20.61 -10.02
N GLU A 306 -34.37 -20.93 -10.49
CA GLU A 306 -34.10 -21.93 -11.53
C GLU A 306 -34.43 -23.34 -11.06
N SER A 307 -34.16 -23.67 -9.79
CA SER A 307 -34.53 -24.98 -9.22
C SER A 307 -36.04 -25.12 -9.07
N PHE A 308 -36.73 -24.03 -8.67
CA PHE A 308 -38.19 -23.97 -8.62
C PHE A 308 -38.79 -24.04 -10.02
N SER A 309 -38.25 -23.29 -11.00
CA SER A 309 -38.74 -23.34 -12.38
C SER A 309 -38.51 -24.71 -13.00
N ALA A 310 -37.34 -25.33 -12.80
CA ALA A 310 -37.06 -26.69 -13.27
C ALA A 310 -37.94 -27.74 -12.58
N SER A 311 -38.28 -27.54 -11.29
CA SER A 311 -39.22 -28.40 -10.57
C SER A 311 -40.66 -28.23 -11.08
N ILE A 312 -41.10 -27.00 -11.34
CA ILE A 312 -42.40 -26.70 -11.96
C ILE A 312 -42.46 -27.25 -13.38
N TRP A 313 -41.38 -27.11 -14.17
CA TRP A 313 -41.29 -27.66 -15.53
C TRP A 313 -41.31 -29.19 -15.51
N LYS A 314 -40.64 -29.83 -14.55
CA LYS A 314 -40.76 -31.28 -14.32
C LYS A 314 -42.19 -31.67 -13.97
N ILE A 315 -42.87 -30.95 -13.08
CA ILE A 315 -44.27 -31.21 -12.72
C ILE A 315 -45.19 -31.02 -13.94
N PHE A 316 -44.97 -29.99 -14.76
CA PHE A 316 -45.70 -29.76 -16.00
C PHE A 316 -45.44 -30.87 -17.04
N LEU A 317 -44.20 -31.33 -17.22
CA LEU A 317 -43.84 -32.44 -18.10
C LEU A 317 -44.42 -33.78 -17.61
N THR A 318 -44.40 -34.06 -16.30
CA THR A 318 -45.02 -35.26 -15.74
C THR A 318 -46.55 -35.17 -15.72
N GLY A 319 -47.11 -33.95 -15.62
CA GLY A 319 -48.55 -33.70 -15.68
C GLY A 319 -49.11 -33.79 -17.10
N PHE A 320 -48.34 -33.39 -18.12
CA PHE A 320 -48.69 -33.59 -19.53
C PHE A 320 -48.49 -35.04 -19.99
N ALA A 321 -47.57 -35.78 -19.38
CA ALA A 321 -47.33 -37.20 -19.70
C ALA A 321 -48.48 -38.15 -19.27
N ILE A 322 -49.55 -37.65 -18.63
CA ILE A 322 -50.72 -38.46 -18.27
C ILE A 322 -51.81 -38.43 -19.35
N ASN A 323 -51.67 -37.63 -20.42
CA ASN A 323 -52.74 -37.46 -21.40
C ASN A 323 -52.37 -37.61 -22.87
N GLU A 324 -51.47 -38.53 -23.21
CA GLU A 324 -51.37 -39.05 -24.57
C GLU A 324 -50.89 -40.52 -24.59
N LYS A 325 -51.86 -41.44 -24.73
CA LYS A 325 -51.59 -42.76 -25.31
C LYS A 325 -51.26 -42.57 -26.80
N ILE A 326 -50.00 -42.31 -27.15
CA ILE A 326 -49.49 -42.64 -28.49
C ILE A 326 -48.07 -43.21 -28.33
N TYR A 327 -47.93 -44.43 -28.86
CA TYR A 327 -46.75 -45.27 -28.82
C TYR A 327 -45.53 -44.61 -29.48
N CYS A 328 -44.36 -44.73 -28.84
CA CYS A 328 -43.11 -45.01 -29.52
C CYS A 328 -42.13 -45.67 -28.55
N THR A 329 -41.95 -46.96 -28.75
CA THR A 329 -40.98 -47.82 -28.09
C THR A 329 -39.57 -47.51 -28.58
N TYR A 330 -38.65 -47.25 -27.66
CA TYR A 330 -37.21 -47.45 -27.89
C TYR A 330 -36.64 -48.21 -26.69
N GLU A 331 -36.24 -49.46 -26.92
CA GLU A 331 -35.55 -50.30 -25.95
C GLU A 331 -34.17 -49.70 -25.62
N VAL A 332 -33.88 -49.51 -24.34
CA VAL A 332 -32.52 -49.29 -23.84
C VAL A 332 -32.02 -50.62 -23.30
N LYS A 333 -31.16 -51.32 -24.05
CA LYS A 333 -30.35 -52.42 -23.49
C LYS A 333 -29.19 -51.82 -22.69
N ALA A 334 -29.22 -52.05 -21.38
CA ALA A 334 -28.13 -51.75 -20.47
C ALA A 334 -27.02 -52.82 -20.59
N GLY A 335 -25.78 -52.34 -20.71
CA GLY A 335 -24.57 -53.16 -20.55
C GLY A 335 -23.83 -53.43 -21.84
N GLU A 336 -22.80 -52.62 -22.13
CA GLU A 336 -21.43 -53.12 -22.36
C GLU A 336 -20.42 -51.97 -22.58
N SER A 337 -19.16 -52.30 -22.32
CA SER A 337 -18.01 -51.43 -22.10
C SER A 337 -17.35 -50.94 -23.40
N LYS A 338 -16.98 -49.66 -23.41
CA LYS A 338 -15.81 -49.03 -24.05
C LYS A 338 -15.54 -49.29 -25.55
N ARG A 339 -15.65 -48.21 -26.34
CA ARG A 339 -14.59 -47.55 -27.16
C ARG A 339 -15.25 -46.92 -28.39
N VAL A 340 -15.27 -45.59 -28.42
CA VAL A 340 -15.60 -44.84 -29.64
C VAL A 340 -14.43 -45.00 -30.61
N LYS A 341 -14.60 -45.82 -31.64
CA LYS A 341 -13.78 -45.76 -32.86
C LYS A 341 -14.67 -45.23 -33.98
N TYR A 342 -14.27 -44.11 -34.54
CA TYR A 342 -14.85 -43.53 -35.74
C TYR A 342 -14.49 -44.40 -36.95
N LYS A 343 -15.48 -44.68 -37.81
CA LYS A 343 -15.24 -45.04 -39.21
C LYS A 343 -16.33 -44.39 -40.07
N ILE A 344 -15.91 -43.64 -41.07
CA ILE A 344 -16.74 -42.85 -42.00
C ILE A 344 -16.75 -43.58 -43.36
N VAL A 345 -17.91 -43.56 -44.03
CA VAL A 345 -18.25 -43.90 -45.46
C VAL A 345 -17.97 -45.34 -45.90
N ALA A 346 -18.78 -46.02 -46.72
CA ALA A 346 -19.88 -45.63 -47.61
C ALA A 346 -20.99 -46.69 -47.60
#